data_AF-U6D9S8-F1
#
_entry.id   AF-U6D9S8-F1
#
_cell.length_a   1.000
_cell.length_b   1.000
_cell.length_c   1.000
_cell.angle_alpha   90.00
_cell.angle_beta   90.00
_cell.angle_gamma   90.00
#
_symmetry.space_group_name_H-M   'P 1'
#
loop_
_entity.id
_entity.type
_entity.pdbx_description
1 polymer ?
#
loop_
_entity_poly.entity_id
_entity_poly.type
_entity_poly.pdbx_seq_one_letter_code
_entity_poly.pdbx_strand_id
1 'polypeptide(L)'
;GSLHVGDEILEINGTNVTNHSVDQLQKAMKETKGMISLKVIPNQQSRLPALQMFMRAQFDYDPKKDHLIPCKEAGLKFVTGDIIKIINKDDSNWWQGRGE
;
A
#
# COMPACT_ATOMS: atom_id res chain seq x y z
N GLY A 1 5.58 -1.26 -9.27
CA GLY A 1 6.38 -0.18 -8.66
C GLY A 1 7.75 -0.75 -8.31
N SER A 2 8.72 0.10 -7.95
CA SER A 2 10.08 -0.36 -7.62
C SER A 2 10.24 -0.82 -6.16
N LEU A 3 9.27 -0.52 -5.30
CA LEU A 3 9.24 -0.92 -3.90
C LEU A 3 8.19 -2.00 -3.66
N HIS A 4 8.50 -2.91 -2.76
CA HIS A 4 7.67 -4.03 -2.38
C HIS A 4 7.52 -4.13 -0.86
N VAL A 5 6.45 -4.77 -0.42
CA VAL A 5 6.25 -5.09 0.99
C VAL A 5 7.40 -5.97 1.47
N GLY A 6 8.01 -5.58 2.57
CA GLY A 6 9.16 -6.25 3.16
C GLY A 6 10.52 -5.67 2.74
N ASP A 7 10.55 -4.73 1.79
CA ASP A 7 11.78 -3.97 1.50
C ASP A 7 12.14 -3.11 2.70
N GLU A 8 13.41 -3.17 3.13
CA GLU A 8 13.91 -2.33 4.22
C GLU A 8 14.46 -1.02 3.65
N ILE A 9 13.92 0.10 4.12
CA ILE A 9 14.39 1.44 3.73
C ILE A 9 15.57 1.82 4.61
N LEU A 10 16.76 1.98 4.01
CA LEU A 10 17.97 2.39 4.71
C LEU A 10 18.16 3.91 4.69
N GLU A 11 17.87 4.56 3.57
CA GLU A 11 18.08 5.99 3.38
C GLU A 11 16.94 6.63 2.59
N ILE A 12 16.57 7.86 2.98
CA ILE A 12 15.67 8.74 2.23
C ILE A 12 16.41 10.04 1.94
N ASN A 13 16.59 10.39 0.66
CA ASN A 13 17.29 11.59 0.20
C ASN A 13 18.70 11.76 0.81
N GLY A 14 19.43 10.65 0.97
CA GLY A 14 20.79 10.63 1.54
C GLY A 14 20.83 10.70 3.07
N THR A 15 19.68 10.78 3.74
CA THR A 15 19.59 10.69 5.22
C THR A 15 19.33 9.25 5.62
N ASN A 16 20.14 8.70 6.52
CA ASN A 16 19.93 7.36 7.06
C ASN A 16 18.66 7.33 7.94
N VAL A 17 17.83 6.31 7.74
CA VAL A 17 16.53 6.20 8.40
C VAL A 17 16.30 4.91 9.20
N THR A 18 17.32 4.07 9.36
CA THR A 18 17.17 2.76 10.02
C THR A 18 16.73 2.86 11.49
N ASN A 19 16.96 4.01 12.14
CA ASN A 19 16.60 4.26 13.54
C ASN A 19 15.46 5.29 13.70
N HIS A 20 14.83 5.73 12.62
CA HIS A 20 13.73 6.70 12.70
C HIS A 20 12.39 6.00 12.90
N SER A 21 11.48 6.65 13.63
CA SER A 21 10.10 6.16 13.75
C SER A 21 9.33 6.38 12.44
N VAL A 22 8.25 5.61 12.26
CA VAL A 22 7.35 5.75 11.08
C VAL A 22 6.83 7.18 10.95
N ASP A 23 6.48 7.84 12.05
CA ASP A 23 6.01 9.24 12.02
C ASP A 23 7.07 10.22 11.52
N GLN A 24 8.32 10.04 11.96
CA GLN A 24 9.45 10.87 11.51
C GLN A 24 9.70 10.68 10.01
N LEU A 25 9.62 9.43 9.55
CA LEU A 25 9.74 9.08 8.13
C LEU A 25 8.63 9.72 7.30
N GLN A 26 7.37 9.59 7.74
CA GLN A 26 6.22 10.20 7.07
C GLN A 26 6.36 11.73 7.00
N LYS A 27 6.85 12.37 8.06
CA LYS A 27 7.10 13.81 8.07
C LYS A 27 8.19 14.21 7.06
N ALA A 28 9.33 13.51 7.06
CA ALA A 28 10.42 13.78 6.13
C ALA A 28 9.98 13.60 4.65
N MET A 29 9.17 12.57 4.37
CA MET A 29 8.62 12.35 3.03
C MET A 29 7.62 13.44 2.64
N LYS A 30 6.75 13.89 3.56
CA LYS A 30 5.79 14.98 3.31
C LYS A 30 6.45 16.35 3.07
N GLU A 31 7.55 16.62 3.75
CA GLU A 31 8.30 17.88 3.62
C GLU A 31 9.16 17.92 2.35
N THR A 32 9.48 16.77 1.76
CA THR A 32 10.21 16.71 0.50
C THR A 32 9.32 17.16 -0.66
N LYS A 33 9.70 18.26 -1.32
CA LYS A 33 9.11 18.68 -2.60
C LYS A 33 10.07 18.34 -3.73
N GLY A 34 9.67 17.41 -4.61
CA GLY A 34 10.46 17.00 -5.77
C GLY A 34 10.80 15.51 -5.76
N MET A 35 11.95 15.15 -6.34
CA MET A 35 12.39 13.76 -6.46
C MET A 35 12.77 13.18 -5.10
N ILE A 36 12.20 12.02 -4.75
CA ILE A 36 12.57 11.25 -3.57
C ILE A 36 13.51 10.12 -4.01
N SER A 37 14.72 10.06 -3.43
CA SER A 37 15.66 8.96 -3.62
C SER A 37 15.62 8.03 -2.41
N LEU A 38 15.43 6.74 -2.66
CA LEU A 38 15.36 5.70 -1.62
C LEU A 38 16.45 4.67 -1.84
N LYS A 39 17.20 4.38 -0.78
CA LYS A 39 18.11 3.24 -0.76
C LYS A 39 17.45 2.12 0.03
N VAL A 40 17.20 0.99 -0.62
CA VAL A 40 16.45 -0.12 -0.04
C VAL A 40 17.22 -1.42 -0.13
N ILE A 41 17.05 -2.29 0.87
CA ILE A 41 17.40 -3.70 0.77
C ILE A 41 16.15 -4.41 0.23
N PRO A 42 16.18 -4.96 -0.99
CA PRO A 42 15.02 -5.61 -1.57
C PRO A 42 14.75 -6.94 -0.86
N ASN A 43 13.49 -7.21 -0.54
CA ASN A 43 13.04 -8.51 -0.09
C ASN A 43 12.50 -9.31 -1.28
N GLN A 44 13.35 -10.14 -1.88
CA GLN A 44 13.01 -10.95 -3.04
C GLN A 44 12.11 -12.12 -2.65
N GLN A 45 10.82 -11.84 -2.45
CA GLN A 45 9.80 -12.89 -2.44
C GLN A 45 9.40 -13.21 -3.88
N SER A 46 9.54 -14.48 -4.26
CA SER A 46 9.08 -15.01 -5.55
C SER A 46 7.57 -14.79 -5.66
N ARG A 47 7.16 -13.79 -6.46
CA ARG A 47 5.75 -13.55 -6.75
C ARG A 47 5.42 -14.16 -8.10
N LEU A 48 4.37 -14.97 -8.13
CA LEU A 48 3.78 -15.43 -9.38
C LEU A 48 3.26 -14.22 -10.17
N PRO A 49 3.26 -14.26 -11.51
CA PRO A 49 2.68 -13.20 -12.32
C PRO A 49 1.23 -12.94 -11.88
N ALA A 50 0.93 -11.69 -11.52
CA ALA A 50 -0.40 -11.31 -11.07
C ALA A 50 -1.40 -11.48 -12.23
N LEU A 51 -2.21 -12.54 -12.17
CA LEU A 51 -3.35 -12.70 -13.06
C LEU A 51 -4.31 -11.53 -12.86
N GLN A 52 -4.72 -10.91 -13.96
CA GLN A 52 -5.65 -9.79 -13.90
C GLN A 52 -7.03 -10.31 -13.46
N MET A 53 -7.46 -9.90 -12.27
CA MET A 53 -8.72 -10.35 -11.66
C MET A 53 -9.64 -9.15 -11.42
N PHE A 54 -10.93 -9.35 -11.66
CA PHE A 54 -11.98 -8.38 -11.38
C PHE A 54 -13.07 -9.04 -10.56
N MET A 55 -13.65 -8.30 -9.63
CA MET A 55 -14.75 -8.77 -8.78
C MET A 55 -15.84 -7.72 -8.73
N ARG A 56 -17.09 -8.16 -8.58
CA ARG A 56 -18.24 -7.28 -8.40
C ARG A 56 -18.66 -7.25 -6.95
N ALA A 57 -18.68 -6.06 -6.34
CA ALA A 57 -19.13 -5.87 -4.97
C ALA A 57 -20.59 -6.33 -4.81
N GLN A 58 -20.85 -7.16 -3.79
CA GLN A 58 -22.19 -7.65 -3.44
C GLN A 58 -22.76 -6.96 -2.19
N PHE A 59 -22.02 -6.01 -1.62
CA PHE A 59 -22.39 -5.23 -0.45
C PHE A 59 -21.65 -3.88 -0.50
N ASP A 60 -22.10 -2.93 0.32
CA ASP A 60 -21.47 -1.62 0.46
C ASP A 60 -20.38 -1.65 1.53
N TYR A 61 -19.26 -0.99 1.27
CA TYR A 61 -18.14 -0.88 2.20
C TYR A 61 -17.71 0.57 2.38
N ASP A 62 -17.63 1.02 3.63
CA ASP A 62 -17.09 2.33 4.00
C ASP A 62 -15.91 2.17 4.96
N PRO A 63 -14.65 2.37 4.51
CA PRO A 63 -13.46 2.17 5.34
C PRO A 63 -13.41 3.11 6.55
N LYS A 64 -14.16 4.23 6.54
CA LYS A 64 -14.23 5.11 7.72
C LYS A 64 -14.96 4.45 8.90
N LYS A 65 -15.93 3.56 8.60
CA LYS A 65 -16.72 2.83 9.59
C LYS A 65 -16.03 1.55 10.07
N ASP A 66 -14.96 1.14 9.41
CA ASP A 66 -14.20 -0.04 9.77
C ASP A 66 -13.17 0.29 10.87
N HIS A 67 -13.17 -0.48 11.95
CA HIS A 67 -12.22 -0.31 13.06
C HIS A 67 -11.03 -1.26 12.98
N LEU A 68 -11.07 -2.25 12.08
CA LEU A 68 -10.03 -3.26 11.92
C LEU A 68 -9.08 -2.95 10.75
N ILE A 69 -9.45 -2.01 9.89
CA ILE A 69 -8.61 -1.59 8.76
C ILE A 69 -7.29 -0.97 9.26
N PRO A 70 -6.12 -1.40 8.74
CA PRO A 70 -4.82 -0.93 9.21
C PRO A 70 -4.56 0.55 8.88
N CYS A 71 -5.13 1.06 7.79
CA CYS A 71 -5.02 2.46 7.39
C CYS A 71 -6.31 2.89 6.68
N LYS A 72 -7.11 3.75 7.33
CA LYS A 72 -8.41 4.20 6.81
C LYS A 72 -8.27 4.99 5.52
N GLU A 73 -7.17 5.73 5.39
CA GLU A 73 -6.86 6.57 4.23
C GLU A 73 -6.54 5.74 2.99
N ALA A 74 -6.02 4.54 3.18
CA ALA A 74 -5.75 3.58 2.09
C ALA A 74 -6.98 2.74 1.72
N GLY A 75 -8.06 2.81 2.51
CA GLY A 75 -9.26 2.04 2.27
C GLY A 75 -9.99 2.48 0.99
N LEU A 76 -10.39 1.50 0.17
CA LEU A 76 -11.22 1.72 -1.01
C LEU A 76 -12.69 1.66 -0.59
N LYS A 77 -13.40 2.79 -0.61
CA LYS A 77 -14.86 2.80 -0.47
C LYS A 77 -15.50 2.26 -1.75
N PHE A 78 -16.50 1.40 -1.63
CA PHE A 78 -17.28 0.88 -2.76
C PHE A 78 -18.73 0.60 -2.36
N VAL A 79 -19.61 0.50 -3.35
CA VAL A 79 -21.02 0.14 -3.18
C VAL A 79 -21.35 -1.12 -3.96
N THR A 80 -22.49 -1.72 -3.63
CA THR A 80 -23.02 -2.91 -4.28
C THR A 80 -23.16 -2.65 -5.79
N GLY A 81 -22.57 -3.53 -6.58
CA GLY A 81 -22.56 -3.45 -8.03
C GLY A 81 -21.24 -2.93 -8.62
N ASP A 82 -20.40 -2.25 -7.85
CA ASP A 82 -19.10 -1.74 -8.30
C ASP A 82 -18.19 -2.88 -8.77
N ILE A 83 -17.40 -2.62 -9.81
CA ILE A 83 -16.36 -3.53 -10.28
C ILE A 83 -15.03 -3.08 -9.70
N ILE A 84 -14.34 -4.02 -9.05
CA ILE A 84 -13.07 -3.79 -8.38
C ILE A 84 -12.03 -4.66 -9.07
N LYS A 85 -10.99 -4.03 -9.61
CA LYS A 85 -9.80 -4.72 -10.10
C LYS A 85 -8.94 -5.12 -8.91
N ILE A 86 -8.69 -6.41 -8.75
CA ILE A 86 -7.84 -6.96 -7.69
C ILE A 86 -6.38 -6.88 -8.13
N ILE A 87 -5.56 -6.17 -7.37
CA ILE A 87 -4.14 -5.95 -7.63
C ILE A 87 -3.29 -6.93 -6.81
N ASN A 88 -3.62 -7.10 -5.53
CA ASN A 88 -2.92 -8.01 -4.63
C ASN A 88 -3.91 -8.63 -3.64
N LYS A 89 -3.80 -9.95 -3.42
CA LYS A 89 -4.62 -10.73 -2.49
C LYS A 89 -3.79 -11.61 -1.55
N ASP A 90 -2.50 -11.31 -1.40
CA ASP A 90 -1.57 -12.09 -0.59
C ASP A 90 -1.87 -11.96 0.92
N ASP A 91 -2.45 -10.84 1.34
CA ASP A 91 -3.03 -10.68 2.68
C ASP A 91 -4.43 -11.29 2.70
N SER A 92 -4.69 -12.24 3.59
CA SER A 92 -5.98 -12.94 3.68
C SER A 92 -7.15 -12.03 4.09
N ASN A 93 -6.89 -10.90 4.78
CA ASN A 93 -7.90 -10.00 5.31
C ASN A 93 -8.05 -8.72 4.48
N TRP A 94 -6.96 -8.18 3.95
CA TRP A 94 -6.93 -6.86 3.31
C TRP A 94 -6.38 -6.90 1.88
N TRP A 95 -7.26 -7.03 0.91
CA TRP A 95 -6.88 -7.01 -0.51
C TRP A 95 -6.66 -5.60 -1.01
N GLN A 96 -5.65 -5.44 -1.87
CA GLN A 96 -5.43 -4.20 -2.60
C GLN A 96 -6.23 -4.24 -3.90
N GLY A 97 -7.17 -3.32 -4.03
CA GLY A 97 -8.01 -3.18 -5.21
C GLY A 97 -8.06 -1.75 -5.72
N ARG A 98 -8.55 -1.58 -6.93
CA ARG A 98 -8.86 -0.28 -7.53
C ARG A 98 -10.27 -0.32 -8.11
N GLY A 99 -11.10 0.66 -7.75
CA GLY A 99 -12.40 0.85 -8.38
C GLY A 99 -12.24 1.27 -9.84
N GLU A 100 -13.18 0.81 -10.68
CA GLU A 100 -13.28 1.23 -12.08
C GLU A 100 -14.32 2.33 -12.26
#